data_AF-A0A2S8VCM8-F1
#
_entry.id   AF-A0A2S8VCM8-F1
#
_cell.length_a   1.000
_cell.length_b   1.000
_cell.length_c   1.000
_cell.angle_alpha   90.00
_cell.angle_beta   90.00
_cell.angle_gamma   90.00
#
_symmetry.space_group_name_H-M   'P 1'
#
loop_
_entity.id
_entity.type
_entity.pdbx_description
1 polymer ?
#
loop_
_entity_poly.entity_id
_entity_poly.type
_entity_poly.pdbx_seq_one_letter_code
_entity_poly.pdbx_strand_id
1 'polypeptide(L)'
;MEDREFENPYLIPKNIKARFELIPGFGWREIFVTLAGAIVGFMLLLLLGVFGIPIIVRIFLAVMCAGIGYGISVQNPRTGVNLLDILKMMRQFNARPKRFYYVFGEGRERD
;
A
#
# COMPACT_ATOMS: atom_id res chain seq x y z
N MET A 1 -3.74 -51.46 10.18
CA MET A 1 -2.83 -50.37 10.60
C MET A 1 -3.44 -49.11 10.05
N GLU A 2 -3.70 -48.17 10.94
CA GLU A 2 -4.79 -47.21 10.83
C GLU A 2 -4.23 -45.86 10.37
N ASP A 3 -4.26 -45.63 9.06
CA ASP A 3 -3.64 -44.47 8.42
C ASP A 3 -4.59 -43.25 8.42
N ARG A 4 -5.12 -42.86 9.59
CA ARG A 4 -6.09 -41.75 9.75
C ARG A 4 -5.54 -40.55 10.54
N GLU A 5 -4.34 -40.09 10.23
CA GLU A 5 -3.69 -38.95 10.93
C GLU A 5 -3.63 -37.62 10.14
N PHE A 6 -4.35 -37.45 9.04
CA PHE A 6 -4.39 -36.17 8.30
C PHE A 6 -5.78 -35.52 8.25
N GLU A 7 -6.56 -35.59 9.33
CA GLU A 7 -7.92 -35.01 9.37
C GLU A 7 -7.97 -33.55 9.85
N ASN A 8 -6.81 -32.94 10.18
CA ASN A 8 -6.71 -31.51 10.46
C ASN A 8 -5.81 -30.84 9.42
N PRO A 9 -6.35 -30.40 8.26
CA PRO A 9 -5.57 -29.56 7.35
C PRO A 9 -5.12 -28.34 8.13
N TYR A 10 -3.81 -28.18 8.31
CA TYR A 10 -3.23 -27.05 9.02
C TYR A 10 -3.68 -25.77 8.31
N LEU A 11 -4.70 -25.11 8.86
CA LEU A 11 -5.23 -23.87 8.33
C LEU A 11 -4.20 -22.79 8.63
N ILE A 12 -3.24 -22.62 7.72
CA ILE A 12 -2.34 -21.48 7.74
C ILE A 12 -3.23 -20.25 7.55
N PRO A 13 -3.35 -19.37 8.56
CA PRO A 13 -4.16 -18.18 8.40
C PRO A 13 -3.60 -17.38 7.23
N LYS A 14 -4.49 -16.92 6.35
CA LYS A 14 -4.17 -16.16 5.13
C LYS A 14 -3.26 -14.93 5.34
N ASN A 15 -3.02 -14.55 6.60
CA ASN A 15 -2.28 -13.37 7.02
C ASN A 15 -0.83 -13.66 7.45
N ILE A 16 -0.30 -14.88 7.30
CA ILE A 16 1.13 -15.14 7.56
C ILE A 16 1.93 -14.78 6.31
N LYS A 17 2.52 -13.58 6.31
CA LYS A 17 3.41 -13.13 5.25
C LYS A 17 4.79 -13.76 5.45
N ALA A 18 5.20 -14.64 4.53
CA ALA A 18 6.54 -15.26 4.52
C ALA A 18 7.61 -14.33 3.94
N ARG A 19 7.64 -13.05 4.37
CA ARG A 19 8.64 -12.07 3.93
C ARG A 19 9.27 -11.42 5.13
N PHE A 20 10.55 -11.09 5.03
CA PHE A 20 11.25 -10.35 6.07
C PHE A 20 10.67 -8.94 6.18
N GLU A 21 10.03 -8.66 7.32
CA GLU A 21 9.52 -7.35 7.71
C GLU A 21 10.35 -6.85 8.90
N LEU A 22 10.93 -5.65 8.79
CA LEU A 22 11.67 -5.00 9.89
C LEU A 22 10.70 -4.43 10.93
N ILE A 23 9.57 -3.92 10.44
CA ILE A 23 8.41 -3.45 11.21
C ILE A 23 7.18 -4.05 10.53
N PRO A 24 6.08 -4.39 11.23
CA PRO A 24 4.88 -4.95 10.60
C PRO A 24 4.43 -4.12 9.38
N GLY A 25 4.42 -4.75 8.20
CA GLY A 25 4.08 -4.12 6.92
C GLY A 25 5.22 -3.39 6.19
N PHE A 26 6.42 -3.31 6.77
CA PHE A 26 7.60 -2.61 6.21
C PHE A 26 8.82 -3.54 6.15
N GLY A 27 9.10 -4.07 4.97
CA GLY A 27 10.25 -4.93 4.69
C GLY A 27 11.37 -4.23 3.91
N TRP A 28 12.31 -5.03 3.43
CA TRP A 28 13.49 -4.53 2.69
C TRP A 28 13.12 -3.78 1.42
N ARG A 29 12.13 -4.26 0.67
CA ARG A 29 11.69 -3.60 -0.57
C ARG A 29 11.16 -2.21 -0.26
N GLU A 30 10.39 -2.11 0.82
CA GLU A 30 9.75 -0.87 1.24
C GLU A 30 10.79 0.16 1.68
N ILE A 31 11.85 -0.29 2.37
CA ILE A 31 13.00 0.53 2.74
C ILE A 31 13.69 1.09 1.50
N PHE A 32 14.02 0.26 0.51
CA PHE A 32 14.74 0.73 -0.69
C PHE A 32 13.91 1.74 -1.49
N VAL A 33 12.60 1.52 -1.63
CA VAL A 33 11.71 2.46 -2.33
C VAL A 33 11.58 3.79 -1.57
N THR A 34 11.43 3.72 -0.25
CA THR A 34 11.32 4.92 0.59
C THR A 34 12.64 5.70 0.60
N LEU A 35 13.77 5.00 0.66
CA LEU A 35 15.11 5.59 0.58
C LEU A 35 15.35 6.26 -0.77
N ALA A 36 14.95 5.61 -1.87
CA ALA A 36 15.02 6.22 -3.20
C ALA A 36 14.20 7.52 -3.27
N GLY A 37 12.98 7.54 -2.71
CA GLY A 37 12.17 8.75 -2.60
C GLY A 37 12.84 9.86 -1.77
N ALA A 38 13.50 9.50 -0.68
CA ALA A 38 14.26 10.44 0.15
C ALA A 38 15.49 11.01 -0.60
N ILE A 39 16.22 10.18 -1.35
CA ILE A 39 17.35 10.62 -2.18
C ILE A 39 16.87 11.60 -3.25
N VAL A 40 15.75 11.29 -3.93
CA VAL A 40 15.15 12.19 -4.92
C VAL A 40 14.74 13.52 -4.28
N GLY A 41 14.11 13.48 -3.10
CA GLY A 41 13.75 14.68 -2.35
C GLY A 41 14.97 15.52 -1.96
N PHE A 42 16.06 14.87 -1.53
CA PHE A 42 17.32 15.54 -1.20
C PHE A 42 17.97 16.19 -2.43
N MET A 43 18.00 15.50 -3.57
CA MET A 43 18.49 16.06 -4.84
C MET A 43 17.66 17.28 -5.26
N LEU A 44 16.34 17.21 -5.12
CA LEU A 44 15.44 18.35 -5.35
C LEU A 44 15.75 19.52 -4.40
N LEU A 45 16.00 19.26 -3.12
CA LEU A 45 16.36 20.29 -2.15
C LEU A 45 17.63 21.03 -2.56
N LEU A 46 18.67 20.30 -2.99
CA LEU A 46 19.92 20.89 -3.46
C LEU A 46 19.71 21.69 -4.75
N LEU A 47 19.01 21.11 -5.73
CA LEU A 47 18.73 21.74 -7.02
C LEU A 47 17.97 23.05 -6.86
N LEU A 48 16.85 23.04 -6.12
CA LEU A 48 16.06 24.24 -5.84
C LEU A 48 16.84 25.28 -5.03
N GLY A 49 17.89 24.85 -4.32
CA GLY A 49 18.81 25.74 -3.64
C GLY A 49 19.66 26.60 -4.55
N VAL A 50 20.08 26.06 -5.70
CA VAL A 50 20.81 26.81 -6.73
C VAL A 50 19.96 27.95 -7.30
N PHE A 51 18.63 27.78 -7.32
CA PHE A 51 17.68 28.79 -7.83
C PHE A 51 17.20 29.80 -6.77
N GLY A 52 17.74 29.79 -5.55
CA GLY A 52 17.41 30.79 -4.53
C GLY A 52 16.01 30.68 -3.92
N ILE A 53 15.27 29.59 -4.18
CA ILE A 53 13.92 29.34 -3.64
C ILE A 53 13.98 29.33 -2.10
N PRO A 54 12.99 29.80 -1.32
CA PRO A 54 13.08 29.79 0.15
C PRO A 54 13.24 28.37 0.73
N ILE A 55 14.09 28.22 1.76
CA ILE A 55 14.44 26.92 2.37
C ILE A 55 13.22 26.14 2.86
N ILE A 56 12.20 26.83 3.38
CA ILE A 56 10.95 26.23 3.86
C ILE A 56 10.24 25.46 2.73
N VAL A 57 10.15 26.06 1.53
CA VAL A 57 9.52 25.44 0.36
C VAL A 57 10.32 24.24 -0.11
N ARG A 58 11.66 24.32 -0.09
CA ARG A 58 12.53 23.19 -0.46
C ARG A 58 12.35 22.00 0.48
N ILE A 59 12.33 22.25 1.79
CA ILE A 59 12.14 21.22 2.81
C ILE A 59 10.75 20.59 2.65
N PHE A 60 9.70 21.41 2.46
CA PHE A 60 8.35 20.93 2.22
C PHE A 60 8.29 19.98 1.02
N LEU A 61 8.88 20.36 -0.13
CA LEU A 61 8.92 19.53 -1.33
C LEU A 61 9.75 18.24 -1.13
N ALA A 62 10.87 18.32 -0.42
CA ALA A 62 11.69 17.16 -0.12
C ALA A 62 10.95 16.15 0.78
N VAL A 63 10.25 16.64 1.81
CA VAL A 63 9.41 15.81 2.69
C VAL A 63 8.25 15.20 1.91
N MET A 64 7.63 15.94 0.99
CA MET A 64 6.59 15.40 0.10
C MET A 64 7.12 14.26 -0.77
N CYS A 65 8.32 14.39 -1.35
CA CYS A 65 8.91 13.31 -2.14
C CYS A 65 9.16 12.05 -1.31
N ALA A 66 9.69 12.20 -0.09
CA ALA A 66 9.86 11.07 0.83
C ALA A 66 8.51 10.45 1.24
N GLY A 67 7.51 11.28 1.53
CA GLY A 67 6.15 10.84 1.86
C GLY A 67 5.46 10.08 0.72
N ILE A 68 5.65 10.52 -0.54
CA ILE A 68 5.17 9.80 -1.73
C ILE A 68 5.89 8.47 -1.86
N GLY A 69 7.22 8.44 -1.71
CA GLY A 69 8.01 7.22 -1.72
C GLY A 69 7.51 6.20 -0.68
N TYR A 70 7.20 6.68 0.53
CA TYR A 70 6.61 5.88 1.59
C TYR A 70 5.19 5.39 1.25
N GLY A 71 4.30 6.25 0.76
CA GLY A 71 2.94 5.86 0.42
C GLY A 71 2.88 4.81 -0.69
N ILE A 72 3.79 4.90 -1.66
CA ILE A 72 3.92 3.90 -2.74
C ILE A 72 4.47 2.58 -2.21
N SER A 73 5.41 2.63 -1.27
CA SER A 73 6.09 1.45 -0.75
C SER A 73 5.21 0.67 0.23
N VAL A 74 4.49 1.36 1.11
CA VAL A 74 3.70 0.73 2.16
C VAL A 74 2.41 0.13 1.62
N GLN A 75 2.22 -1.16 1.90
CA GLN A 75 1.00 -1.89 1.64
C GLN A 75 0.11 -1.89 2.89
N ASN A 76 -1.19 -1.64 2.72
CA ASN A 76 -2.13 -1.78 3.82
C ASN A 76 -2.20 -3.25 4.27
N PRO A 77 -1.98 -3.55 5.57
CA PRO A 77 -1.94 -4.93 6.06
C PRO A 77 -3.27 -5.68 5.89
N ARG A 78 -4.41 -4.98 5.83
CA ARG A 78 -5.74 -5.58 5.71
C ARG A 78 -6.12 -5.91 4.27
N THR A 79 -5.72 -5.07 3.31
CA THR A 79 -6.15 -5.19 1.90
C THR A 79 -5.01 -5.61 0.97
N GLY A 80 -3.76 -5.50 1.40
CA GLY A 80 -2.56 -5.80 0.61
C GLY A 80 -2.26 -4.79 -0.50
N VAL A 81 -3.06 -3.73 -0.65
CA VAL A 81 -2.92 -2.70 -1.69
C VAL A 81 -2.03 -1.55 -1.22
N ASN A 82 -1.27 -0.96 -2.12
CA ASN A 82 -0.51 0.27 -1.88
C ASN A 82 -1.21 1.51 -2.49
N LEU A 83 -0.62 2.69 -2.35
CA LEU A 83 -1.18 3.93 -2.89
C LEU A 83 -1.32 3.90 -4.42
N LEU A 84 -0.41 3.26 -5.15
CA LEU A 84 -0.49 3.13 -6.61
C LEU A 84 -1.68 2.24 -7.04
N ASP A 85 -1.93 1.17 -6.30
CA ASP A 85 -3.05 0.27 -6.55
C ASP A 85 -4.37 1.00 -6.33
N ILE A 86 -4.47 1.82 -5.29
CA ILE A 86 -5.64 2.67 -5.06
C ILE A 86 -5.84 3.64 -6.24
N LEU A 87 -4.79 4.31 -6.71
CA LEU A 87 -4.90 5.22 -7.86
C LEU A 87 -5.33 4.48 -9.14
N LYS A 88 -4.81 3.28 -9.38
CA LYS A 88 -5.25 2.43 -10.51
C LYS A 88 -6.70 2.03 -10.36
N MET A 89 -7.12 1.63 -9.16
CA MET A 89 -8.51 1.27 -8.86
C MET A 89 -9.45 2.45 -9.05
N MET A 90 -9.09 3.64 -8.59
CA MET A 90 -9.87 4.87 -8.81
C MET A 90 -10.02 5.18 -10.29
N ARG A 91 -8.94 5.08 -11.08
CA ARG A 91 -8.99 5.26 -12.53
C ARG A 91 -9.89 4.23 -13.20
N GLN A 92 -9.79 2.97 -12.82
CA GLN A 92 -10.65 1.89 -13.36
C GLN A 92 -12.12 2.10 -12.97
N PHE A 93 -12.38 2.52 -11.74
CA PHE A 93 -13.72 2.82 -11.25
C PHE A 93 -14.34 3.99 -12.00
N ASN A 94 -13.60 5.07 -12.21
CA ASN A 94 -14.07 6.21 -13.00
C ASN A 94 -14.38 5.80 -14.46
N ALA A 95 -13.62 4.87 -15.03
CA ALA A 95 -13.88 4.37 -16.38
C ALA A 95 -15.11 3.45 -16.46
N ARG A 96 -15.39 2.66 -15.41
CA ARG A 96 -16.47 1.67 -15.38
C ARG A 96 -17.10 1.61 -13.98
N PRO A 97 -17.89 2.62 -13.59
CA PRO A 97 -18.51 2.64 -12.27
C PRO A 97 -19.53 1.49 -12.20
N LYS A 98 -19.27 0.50 -11.35
CA LYS A 98 -20.24 -0.58 -11.09
C LYS A 98 -21.34 -0.03 -10.19
N ARG A 99 -22.59 0.01 -10.67
CA ARG A 99 -23.77 0.22 -9.82
C ARG A 99 -24.01 -1.05 -9.01
N PHE A 100 -23.71 -1.00 -7.72
CA PHE A 100 -24.21 -2.00 -6.80
C PHE A 100 -25.69 -1.68 -6.56
N TYR A 101 -26.58 -2.55 -7.03
CA TYR A 101 -27.97 -2.50 -6.62
C TYR A 101 -28.03 -2.95 -5.17
N TYR A 102 -27.90 -1.99 -4.25
CA TYR A 102 -28.23 -2.23 -2.85
C TYR A 102 -29.76 -2.37 -2.77
N VAL A 103 -30.24 -3.61 -2.74
CA VAL A 103 -31.61 -3.88 -2.34
C VAL A 103 -31.66 -3.69 -0.82
N PHE A 104 -32.18 -2.55 -0.38
CA PHE A 104 -32.58 -2.34 1.01
C PHE A 104 -33.97 -2.96 1.17
N GLY A 105 -34.05 -4.14 1.77
CA GLY A 105 -35.34 -4.79 2.06
C GLY A 105 -35.33 -6.28 1.74
N GLU A 106 -35.72 -7.07 2.74
CA GLU A 106 -36.10 -8.50 2.68
C GLU A 106 -35.00 -9.48 2.24
N GLY A 107 -33.91 -9.47 3.02
CA GLY A 107 -33.12 -10.68 3.17
C GLY A 107 -33.89 -11.71 4.01
N ARG A 108 -34.32 -12.79 3.36
CA ARG A 108 -34.89 -14.06 3.89
C ARG A 108 -36.41 -14.24 3.82
N GLU A 109 -36.96 -14.27 2.62
CA GLU A 109 -38.06 -15.21 2.32
C GLU A 109 -37.83 -15.77 0.92
N ARG A 110 -37.41 -17.04 0.84
CA ARG A 110 -37.69 -18.08 -0.19
C ARG A 110 -37.20 -19.40 0.41
N ASP A 111 -38.12 -20.24 0.89
CA ASP A 111 -38.84 -21.30 0.14
C ASP A 111 -37.95 -22.55 -0.06
#